data_AF-A0A382RDQ7-F1
#
_entry.id   AF-A0A382RDQ7-F1
#
_cell.length_a   1.000
_cell.length_b   1.000
_cell.length_c   1.000
_cell.angle_alpha   90.00
_cell.angle_beta   90.00
_cell.angle_gamma   90.00
#
_symmetry.space_group_name_H-M   'P 1'
#
loop_
_entity.id
_entity.type
_entity.pdbx_description
1 polymer ?
#
loop_
_entity_poly.entity_id
_entity_poly.type
_entity_poly.pdbx_seq_one_letter_code
_entity_poly.pdbx_strand_id
1 'polypeptide(L)'
;MKYIREKICLTNLCCLLLLTANILPAETVVFTKADSADWTLGENQDRITDNVWITRKHNQSLFNIAQEDGYSWPADSPVGTLWADTTTAAAESASYTSFVSMHGGTPSTIINHTVSLYLPQDDLYYDVTFSSYSGGNSGGGFSYSRTSVTPTI
;
A
#
# COMPACT_ATOMS: atom_id res chain seq x y z
N MET A 1 69.97 -35.16 0.39
CA MET A 1 69.47 -35.02 1.79
C MET A 1 69.46 -33.52 2.07
N LYS A 2 68.37 -32.74 2.09
CA LYS A 2 66.94 -32.91 2.37
C LYS A 2 66.11 -32.04 1.39
N TYR A 3 64.79 -32.16 1.53
CA TYR A 3 63.70 -31.99 0.58
C TYR A 3 62.74 -30.85 1.05
N ILE A 4 62.07 -30.16 0.09
CA ILE A 4 60.67 -29.62 0.14
C ILE A 4 60.41 -28.26 0.84
N ARG A 5 59.85 -27.25 0.13
CA ARG A 5 58.41 -26.86 0.14
C ARG A 5 58.10 -25.61 -0.70
N GLU A 6 57.25 -25.83 -1.71
CA GLU A 6 56.41 -24.83 -2.35
C GLU A 6 55.49 -24.10 -1.35
N LYS A 7 55.01 -22.91 -1.73
CA LYS A 7 53.59 -22.55 -1.68
C LYS A 7 53.30 -21.26 -2.45
N ILE A 8 52.67 -21.46 -3.61
CA ILE A 8 51.80 -20.48 -4.26
C ILE A 8 50.73 -20.06 -3.26
N CYS A 9 50.53 -18.76 -3.04
CA CYS A 9 49.37 -18.21 -2.34
C CYS A 9 48.63 -17.24 -3.27
N LEU A 10 47.91 -17.80 -4.25
CA LEU A 10 46.74 -17.14 -4.82
C LEU A 10 45.64 -17.25 -3.78
N THR A 11 45.37 -16.19 -3.04
CA THR A 11 44.07 -16.05 -2.36
C THR A 11 43.38 -14.82 -2.90
N ASN A 12 42.56 -15.09 -3.92
CA ASN A 12 41.29 -14.44 -4.16
C ASN A 12 40.69 -13.96 -2.83
N LEU A 13 40.67 -12.65 -2.63
CA LEU A 13 39.65 -12.04 -1.78
C LEU A 13 38.76 -11.26 -2.74
N CYS A 14 37.86 -11.99 -3.41
CA CYS A 14 36.57 -11.42 -3.74
C CYS A 14 36.08 -10.78 -2.44
N CYS A 15 36.07 -9.45 -2.39
CA CYS A 15 35.23 -8.72 -1.46
C CYS A 15 33.80 -9.19 -1.78
N LEU A 16 33.40 -10.27 -1.12
CA LEU A 16 32.01 -10.64 -0.99
C LEU A 16 31.42 -9.47 -0.21
N LEU A 17 30.91 -8.47 -0.92
CA LEU A 17 29.89 -7.59 -0.37
C LEU A 17 28.78 -8.53 0.04
N LEU A 18 28.77 -8.90 1.32
CA LEU A 18 27.55 -9.32 1.96
C LEU A 18 26.67 -8.06 1.94
N LEU A 19 25.91 -7.87 0.85
CA LEU A 19 24.66 -7.17 0.96
C LEU A 19 23.85 -8.03 1.93
N THR A 20 23.93 -7.71 3.21
CA THR A 20 22.83 -8.03 4.10
C THR A 20 21.65 -7.32 3.46
N ALA A 21 20.78 -8.07 2.77
CA ALA A 21 19.47 -7.57 2.41
C ALA A 21 18.90 -7.04 3.72
N ASN A 22 18.78 -5.73 3.85
CA ASN A 22 18.09 -5.11 4.95
C ASN A 22 16.63 -5.55 4.78
N ILE A 23 16.28 -6.72 5.32
CA ILE A 23 14.90 -7.12 5.51
C ILE A 23 14.41 -6.22 6.63
N LEU A 24 14.04 -5.00 6.26
CA LEU A 24 13.22 -4.18 7.13
C LEU A 24 11.92 -4.97 7.34
N PRO A 25 11.47 -5.15 8.59
CA PRO A 25 10.20 -5.79 8.83
C PRO A 25 9.11 -4.98 8.12
N ALA A 26 8.15 -5.69 7.52
CA ALA A 26 6.99 -5.05 6.93
C ALA A 26 6.30 -4.18 7.99
N GLU A 27 6.06 -2.92 7.65
CA GLU A 27 5.39 -1.97 8.53
C GLU A 27 3.88 -2.10 8.36
N THR A 28 3.17 -2.36 9.46
CA THR A 28 1.71 -2.36 9.48
C THR A 28 1.18 -1.11 10.17
N VAL A 29 0.28 -0.40 9.49
CA VAL A 29 -0.48 0.73 10.02
C VAL A 29 -1.95 0.35 10.10
N VAL A 30 -2.61 0.68 11.21
CA VAL A 30 -4.06 0.58 11.35
C VAL A 30 -4.64 1.99 11.37
N PHE A 31 -5.60 2.25 10.50
CA PHE A 31 -6.26 3.54 10.39
C PHE A 31 -7.77 3.38 10.58
N THR A 32 -8.37 4.34 11.29
CA THR A 32 -9.81 4.41 11.51
C THR A 32 -10.26 5.85 11.45
N LYS A 33 -11.30 6.10 10.66
CA LYS A 33 -12.07 7.34 10.68
C LYS A 33 -13.50 7.02 11.11
N ALA A 34 -13.98 7.66 12.18
CA ALA A 34 -15.36 7.47 12.64
C ALA A 34 -16.38 8.11 11.69
N ASP A 35 -17.61 7.60 11.71
CA ASP A 35 -18.75 8.25 11.06
C ASP A 35 -18.89 9.70 11.56
N SER A 36 -19.17 10.61 10.64
CA SER A 36 -19.35 12.05 10.85
C SER A 36 -18.15 12.81 11.40
N ALA A 37 -16.99 12.18 11.57
CA ALA A 37 -15.75 12.89 11.91
C ALA A 37 -15.36 13.88 10.80
N ASP A 38 -14.72 14.99 11.16
CA ASP A 38 -14.24 16.00 10.20
C ASP A 38 -13.05 15.46 9.39
N TRP A 39 -13.23 15.27 8.09
CA TRP A 39 -12.19 14.73 7.19
C TRP A 39 -11.04 15.71 6.91
N THR A 40 -11.19 16.99 7.24
CA THR A 40 -10.15 18.01 7.03
C THR A 40 -9.09 18.00 8.13
N LEU A 41 -9.37 17.38 9.27
CA LEU A 41 -8.41 17.19 10.36
C LEU A 41 -7.43 16.05 10.04
N GLY A 42 -6.14 16.27 10.34
CA GLY A 42 -5.08 15.31 10.02
C GLY A 42 -5.24 13.94 10.67
N GLU A 43 -5.84 13.86 11.87
CA GLU A 43 -6.16 12.60 12.55
C GLU A 43 -7.18 11.73 11.80
N ASN A 44 -7.95 12.32 10.88
CA ASN A 44 -8.94 11.64 10.05
C ASN A 44 -8.43 11.43 8.61
N GLN A 45 -7.11 11.42 8.41
CA GLN A 45 -6.43 11.20 7.13
C GLN A 45 -5.30 10.19 7.32
N ASP A 46 -5.28 9.11 6.54
CA ASP A 46 -4.10 8.24 6.50
C ASP A 46 -3.09 8.82 5.52
N ARG A 47 -2.03 9.46 6.05
CA ARG A 47 -0.97 10.10 5.26
C ARG A 47 0.12 9.08 4.94
N ILE A 48 -0.03 8.41 3.80
CA ILE A 48 0.85 7.30 3.39
C ILE A 48 2.19 7.83 2.87
N THR A 49 2.13 8.84 1.98
CA THR A 49 3.30 9.57 1.45
C THR A 49 2.98 11.07 1.42
N ASP A 50 3.95 11.91 1.01
CA ASP A 50 3.73 13.35 0.86
C ASP A 50 2.59 13.68 -0.12
N ASN A 51 2.29 12.78 -1.06
CA ASN A 51 1.29 13.00 -2.10
C ASN A 51 0.05 12.11 -1.97
N VAL A 52 -0.04 11.19 -1.01
CA VAL A 52 -1.16 10.23 -0.89
C VAL A 52 -1.72 10.22 0.53
N TRP A 53 -2.80 10.96 0.74
CA TRP A 53 -3.51 11.08 2.02
C TRP A 53 -4.96 10.58 1.88
N ILE A 54 -5.22 9.37 2.35
CA ILE A 54 -6.52 8.71 2.16
C ILE A 54 -7.52 9.16 3.22
N THR A 55 -8.66 9.64 2.77
CA THR A 55 -9.83 9.93 3.63
C THR A 55 -11.13 9.80 2.81
N ARG A 56 -12.26 10.09 3.44
CA ARG A 56 -13.53 10.30 2.74
C ARG A 56 -14.43 11.30 3.48
N LYS A 57 -15.37 11.90 2.75
CA LYS A 57 -16.40 12.79 3.33
C LYS A 57 -17.48 11.97 4.02
N HIS A 58 -18.55 12.60 4.48
CA HIS A 58 -19.68 11.89 5.10
C HIS A 58 -20.45 10.97 4.13
N ASN A 59 -20.24 11.13 2.83
CA ASN A 59 -20.80 10.34 1.76
C ASN A 59 -19.74 10.12 0.66
N GLN A 60 -20.08 9.26 -0.31
CA GLN A 60 -19.24 8.90 -1.46
C GLN A 60 -17.99 8.07 -1.10
N SER A 61 -17.13 7.83 -2.09
CA SER A 61 -15.98 6.93 -1.96
C SER A 61 -14.77 7.61 -1.32
N LEU A 62 -13.68 6.84 -1.18
CA LEU A 62 -12.37 7.34 -0.78
C LEU A 62 -11.84 8.36 -1.79
N PHE A 63 -11.05 9.32 -1.30
CA PHE A 63 -10.29 10.26 -2.11
C PHE A 63 -8.96 10.59 -1.45
N ASN A 64 -8.05 11.15 -2.24
CA ASN A 64 -6.73 11.59 -1.81
C ASN A 64 -6.77 13.09 -1.52
N ILE A 65 -6.93 13.49 -0.25
CA ILE A 65 -7.07 14.90 0.12
C ILE A 65 -5.80 15.74 -0.11
N ALA A 66 -4.64 15.10 -0.33
CA ALA A 66 -3.43 15.82 -0.73
C ALA A 66 -3.55 16.43 -2.13
N GLN A 67 -4.45 15.89 -2.98
CA GLN A 67 -4.58 16.26 -4.39
C GLN A 67 -6.02 16.57 -4.82
N GLU A 68 -7.02 16.22 -3.99
CA GLU A 68 -8.44 16.28 -4.33
C GLU A 68 -9.26 16.95 -3.22
N ASP A 69 -10.29 17.73 -3.59
CA ASP A 69 -11.24 18.31 -2.64
C ASP A 69 -12.32 17.33 -2.16
N GLY A 70 -12.37 16.13 -2.74
CA GLY A 70 -13.36 15.08 -2.49
C GLY A 70 -13.34 14.00 -3.56
N TYR A 71 -14.14 12.95 -3.37
CA TYR A 71 -14.34 11.91 -4.38
C TYR A 71 -14.90 12.52 -5.67
N SER A 72 -14.31 12.14 -6.80
CA SER A 72 -14.75 12.55 -8.11
C SER A 72 -15.07 11.33 -8.96
N TRP A 73 -16.06 11.45 -9.84
CA TRP A 73 -16.36 10.48 -10.89
C TRP A 73 -16.63 11.27 -12.17
N PRO A 74 -16.03 10.90 -13.34
CA PRO A 74 -15.30 9.66 -13.62
C PRO A 74 -13.78 9.75 -13.37
N ALA A 75 -13.27 10.83 -12.78
CA ALA A 75 -11.85 10.88 -12.42
C ALA A 75 -11.56 9.78 -11.40
N ASP A 76 -10.52 8.97 -11.62
CA ASP A 76 -10.20 7.83 -10.77
C ASP A 76 -9.68 8.30 -9.39
N SER A 77 -10.60 8.47 -8.43
CA SER A 77 -10.26 8.69 -7.02
C SER A 77 -10.04 7.36 -6.28
N PRO A 78 -9.10 7.27 -5.32
CA PRO A 78 -8.13 8.31 -4.94
C PRO A 78 -7.03 8.53 -5.98
N VAL A 79 -6.77 9.80 -6.33
CA VAL A 79 -5.70 10.16 -7.27
C VAL A 79 -4.34 9.69 -6.74
N GLY A 80 -3.48 9.17 -7.62
CA GLY A 80 -2.15 8.66 -7.25
C GLY A 80 -2.17 7.26 -6.66
N THR A 81 -3.30 6.55 -6.74
CA THR A 81 -3.44 5.17 -6.26
C THR A 81 -3.97 4.25 -7.35
N LEU A 82 -3.52 3.01 -7.35
CA LEU A 82 -4.11 1.92 -8.10
C LEU A 82 -4.34 0.73 -7.17
N TRP A 83 -5.37 -0.05 -7.47
CA TRP A 83 -5.86 -1.11 -6.61
C TRP A 83 -6.09 -2.40 -7.40
N ALA A 84 -5.75 -3.54 -6.80
CA ALA A 84 -6.09 -4.87 -7.31
C ALA A 84 -6.85 -5.65 -6.24
N ASP A 85 -7.83 -6.46 -6.64
CA ASP A 85 -8.70 -7.24 -5.72
C ASP A 85 -8.04 -8.52 -5.18
N THR A 86 -6.71 -8.59 -5.25
CA THR A 86 -5.87 -9.67 -4.73
C THR A 86 -4.74 -9.09 -3.88
N THR A 87 -3.99 -9.93 -3.17
CA THR A 87 -2.77 -9.49 -2.47
C THR A 87 -1.71 -9.00 -3.47
N THR A 88 -0.77 -8.18 -3.01
CA THR A 88 0.36 -7.69 -3.83
C THR A 88 1.11 -8.85 -4.50
N ALA A 89 1.32 -9.95 -3.77
CA ALA A 89 2.03 -11.12 -4.27
C ALA A 89 1.27 -11.91 -5.35
N ALA A 90 -0.04 -11.75 -5.45
CA ALA A 90 -0.90 -12.41 -6.43
C ALA A 90 -1.41 -11.45 -7.53
N ALA A 91 -1.11 -10.17 -7.42
CA ALA A 91 -1.56 -9.16 -8.37
C ALA A 91 -0.62 -9.10 -9.58
N GLU A 92 -1.22 -9.13 -10.77
CA GLU A 92 -0.51 -8.84 -12.02
C GLU A 92 -0.57 -7.33 -12.30
N SER A 93 0.39 -6.77 -13.05
CA SER A 93 0.38 -5.34 -13.38
C SER A 93 -0.92 -4.89 -14.07
N ALA A 94 -1.55 -5.78 -14.85
CA ALA A 94 -2.82 -5.51 -15.53
C ALA A 94 -4.05 -5.53 -14.60
N SER A 95 -3.94 -6.05 -13.37
CA SER A 95 -5.04 -6.10 -12.41
C SER A 95 -5.29 -4.75 -11.72
N TYR A 96 -4.32 -3.85 -11.76
CA TYR A 96 -4.37 -2.56 -11.08
C TYR A 96 -5.30 -1.58 -11.81
N THR A 97 -6.33 -1.13 -11.11
CA THR A 97 -7.36 -0.19 -11.59
C THR A 97 -7.72 0.81 -10.50
N SER A 98 -8.73 1.66 -10.70
CA SER A 98 -9.18 2.59 -9.66
C SER A 98 -9.92 1.87 -8.53
N PHE A 99 -9.93 2.48 -7.33
CA PHE A 99 -10.51 1.86 -6.14
C PHE A 99 -11.96 1.41 -6.35
N VAL A 100 -12.81 2.27 -6.92
CA VAL A 100 -14.22 1.94 -7.16
C VAL A 100 -14.40 0.86 -8.22
N SER A 101 -13.57 0.88 -9.27
CA SER A 101 -13.59 -0.14 -10.33
C SER A 101 -13.18 -1.51 -9.81
N MET A 102 -12.15 -1.56 -8.96
CA MET A 102 -11.62 -2.79 -8.35
C MET A 102 -12.70 -3.55 -7.56
N HIS A 103 -13.53 -2.85 -6.78
CA HIS A 103 -14.62 -3.49 -6.02
C HIS A 103 -16.00 -3.39 -6.70
N GLY A 104 -16.06 -2.94 -7.95
CA GLY A 104 -17.31 -2.83 -8.73
C GLY A 104 -18.41 -1.98 -8.10
N GLY A 105 -18.05 -0.91 -7.37
CA GLY A 105 -19.03 -0.05 -6.69
C GLY A 105 -19.66 -0.64 -5.42
N THR A 106 -19.24 -1.83 -4.97
CA THR A 106 -19.76 -2.49 -3.76
C THR A 106 -18.67 -2.68 -2.69
N PRO A 107 -18.35 -1.67 -1.86
CA PRO A 107 -17.30 -1.77 -0.85
C PRO A 107 -17.48 -2.89 0.19
N SER A 108 -18.70 -3.43 0.35
CA SER A 108 -18.93 -4.56 1.25
C SER A 108 -18.24 -5.85 0.78
N THR A 109 -17.87 -5.98 -0.50
CA THR A 109 -17.19 -7.18 -1.02
C THR A 109 -15.73 -7.28 -0.59
N ILE A 110 -15.11 -6.16 -0.20
CA ILE A 110 -13.70 -6.11 0.21
C ILE A 110 -13.50 -6.10 1.73
N ILE A 111 -14.59 -6.18 2.52
CA ILE A 111 -14.50 -6.25 3.97
C ILE A 111 -13.89 -7.60 4.39
N ASN A 112 -12.86 -7.54 5.23
CA ASN A 112 -12.05 -8.69 5.65
C ASN A 112 -11.38 -9.44 4.49
N HIS A 113 -11.25 -8.81 3.33
CA HIS A 113 -10.50 -9.31 2.18
C HIS A 113 -9.27 -8.44 1.98
N THR A 114 -8.12 -9.07 1.72
CA THR A 114 -6.88 -8.32 1.44
C THR A 114 -6.84 -7.96 -0.04
N VAL A 115 -6.67 -6.67 -0.31
CA VAL A 115 -6.48 -6.08 -1.64
C VAL A 115 -5.11 -5.42 -1.71
N SER A 116 -4.58 -5.22 -2.91
CA SER A 116 -3.31 -4.55 -3.13
C SER A 116 -3.54 -3.08 -3.41
N LEU A 117 -2.77 -2.22 -2.77
CA LEU A 117 -2.64 -0.80 -3.06
C LEU A 117 -1.24 -0.55 -3.64
N TYR A 118 -1.20 0.00 -4.85
CA TYR A 118 0.01 0.46 -5.51
C TYR A 118 0.00 1.99 -5.60
N LEU A 119 1.13 2.61 -5.22
CA LEU A 119 1.40 4.05 -5.36
C LEU A 119 2.42 4.26 -6.48
N PRO A 120 1.99 4.58 -7.73
CA PRO A 120 2.90 4.60 -8.88
C PRO A 120 4.01 5.64 -8.81
N GLN A 121 3.77 6.76 -8.14
CA GLN A 121 4.76 7.84 -8.04
C GLN A 121 5.95 7.45 -7.15
N ASP A 122 5.67 6.73 -6.07
CA ASP A 122 6.66 6.37 -5.05
C ASP A 122 7.18 4.93 -5.23
N ASP A 123 6.60 4.17 -6.15
CA ASP A 123 6.83 2.74 -6.39
C ASP A 123 6.67 1.87 -5.13
N LEU A 124 5.59 2.15 -4.38
CA LEU A 124 5.28 1.49 -3.12
C LEU A 124 4.04 0.60 -3.23
N TYR A 125 4.10 -0.55 -2.57
CA TYR A 125 3.00 -1.51 -2.51
C TYR A 125 2.58 -1.78 -1.07
N TYR A 126 1.28 -1.97 -0.88
CA TYR A 126 0.69 -2.31 0.39
C TYR A 126 -0.40 -3.37 0.24
N ASP A 127 -0.41 -4.34 1.14
CA ASP A 127 -1.56 -5.20 1.35
C ASP A 127 -2.51 -4.51 2.33
N VAL A 128 -3.74 -4.24 1.88
CA VAL A 128 -4.77 -3.50 2.62
C VAL A 128 -5.94 -4.41 2.93
N THR A 129 -6.37 -4.45 4.20
CA THR A 129 -7.56 -5.18 4.64
C THR A 129 -8.52 -4.23 5.30
N PHE A 130 -9.69 -4.00 4.68
CA PHE A 130 -10.74 -3.17 5.26
C PHE A 130 -11.46 -3.95 6.36
N SER A 131 -11.48 -3.41 7.57
CA SER A 131 -12.25 -3.95 8.70
C SER A 131 -13.67 -3.40 8.73
N SER A 132 -13.87 -2.17 8.23
CA SER A 132 -15.18 -1.56 8.10
C SER A 132 -15.23 -0.52 6.98
N TYR A 133 -16.41 -0.35 6.39
CA TYR A 133 -16.71 0.70 5.42
C TYR A 133 -18.19 1.05 5.53
N SER A 134 -18.54 2.18 6.16
CA SER A 134 -19.95 2.54 6.32
C SER A 134 -20.56 2.81 4.94
N GLY A 135 -21.67 2.16 4.64
CA GLY A 135 -22.43 2.37 3.40
C GLY A 135 -23.54 3.41 3.58
N GLY A 136 -24.07 3.89 2.45
CA GLY A 136 -25.19 4.83 2.43
C GLY A 136 -24.85 6.19 3.05
N ASN A 137 -25.87 6.89 3.54
CA ASN A 137 -25.74 8.21 4.15
C ASN A 137 -25.50 8.13 5.67
N SER A 138 -24.62 7.21 6.09
CA SER A 138 -24.41 6.85 7.50
C SER A 138 -23.26 7.60 8.19
N GLY A 139 -22.62 8.54 7.49
CA GLY A 139 -21.65 9.45 8.09
C GLY A 139 -20.20 9.30 7.61
N GLY A 140 -19.88 8.32 6.77
CA GLY A 140 -18.58 8.36 6.10
C GLY A 140 -17.43 7.71 6.89
N GLY A 141 -17.69 6.80 7.82
CA GLY A 141 -16.67 6.05 8.56
C GLY A 141 -16.08 4.87 7.80
N PHE A 142 -14.81 4.55 8.04
CA PHE A 142 -14.13 3.36 7.54
C PHE A 142 -12.91 3.04 8.40
N SER A 143 -12.43 1.80 8.31
CA SER A 143 -11.19 1.37 8.94
C SER A 143 -10.51 0.30 8.08
N TYR A 144 -9.18 0.33 8.06
CA TYR A 144 -8.36 -0.71 7.46
C TYR A 144 -7.03 -0.86 8.19
N SER A 145 -6.36 -1.98 7.95
CA SER A 145 -4.92 -2.12 8.13
C SER A 145 -4.23 -2.13 6.78
N ARG A 146 -3.07 -1.49 6.67
CA ARG A 146 -2.17 -1.60 5.51
C ARG A 146 -0.80 -2.10 5.96
N THR A 147 -0.22 -3.03 5.23
CA THR A 147 1.12 -3.56 5.49
C THR A 147 2.00 -3.32 4.28
N SER A 148 3.17 -2.71 4.45
CA SER A 148 4.12 -2.49 3.34
C SER A 148 4.59 -3.82 2.76
N VAL A 149 4.60 -3.95 1.44
CA VAL A 149 5.06 -5.16 0.76
C VAL A 149 6.20 -4.81 -0.20
N THR A 150 7.27 -5.59 -0.18
CA THR A 150 8.24 -5.63 -1.26
C THR A 150 7.80 -6.70 -2.26
N PRO A 151 7.43 -6.33 -3.51
CA PRO A 151 7.04 -7.32 -4.50
C PRO A 151 8.16 -8.34 -4.71
N THR A 152 7.80 -9.62 -4.80
CA THR A 152 8.76 -10.66 -5.20
C THR A 152 8.73 -10.69 -6.72
N ILE A 153 9.78 -10.16 -7.36
CA ILE A 153 9.97 -10.14 -8.82
C ILE A 153 10.39 -11.53 -9.31
#